data_AF-A0A9J6FNI7-F1
#
_entry.id   AF-A0A9J6FNI7-F1
#
_cell.length_a   1.000
_cell.length_b   1.000
_cell.length_c   1.000
_cell.angle_alpha   90.00
_cell.angle_beta   90.00
_cell.angle_gamma   90.00
#
_symmetry.space_group_name_H-M   'P 1'
#
loop_
_entity.id
_entity.type
_entity.pdbx_description
1 polymer ?
#
loop_
_entity_poly.entity_id
_entity_poly.type
_entity_poly.pdbx_seq_one_letter_code
_entity_poly.pdbx_strand_id
1 'polypeptide(L)'
;MGHMANTLHELKDLLAQGANSIEADVVFAPNGTAVKLNHEDGCDCDRNCNQETEIRRYLYFLKNAVSKGEKSKSSSVTLEFY
;
A
#
# COMPACT_ATOMS: atom_id res chain seq x y z
N MET A 1 -10.72 -6.12 1.56
CA MET A 1 -9.49 -5.37 1.87
C MET A 1 -8.31 -6.26 1.60
N GLY A 2 -7.34 -5.79 0.83
CA GLY A 2 -6.06 -6.48 0.68
C GLY A 2 -5.11 -6.14 1.82
N HIS A 3 -4.51 -7.14 2.45
CA HIS A 3 -3.64 -7.03 3.63
C HIS A 3 -2.16 -6.92 3.23
N MET A 4 -1.36 -6.18 4.01
CA MET A 4 0.06 -5.81 3.83
C MET A 4 0.42 -5.47 2.39
N ALA A 5 -0.21 -4.43 1.84
CA ALA A 5 0.11 -3.88 0.54
C ALA A 5 1.35 -2.98 0.61
N ASN A 6 2.45 -3.44 1.19
CA ASN A 6 3.60 -2.60 1.53
C ASN A 6 4.49 -2.24 0.34
N THR A 7 4.31 -2.92 -0.80
CA THR A 7 4.99 -2.60 -2.06
C THR A 7 4.05 -2.23 -3.19
N LEU A 8 4.62 -1.57 -4.20
CA LEU A 8 3.90 -1.28 -5.45
C LEU A 8 3.46 -2.54 -6.20
N HIS A 9 4.16 -3.67 -6.01
CA HIS A 9 3.79 -4.93 -6.65
C HIS A 9 2.55 -5.52 -5.98
N GLU A 10 2.58 -5.66 -4.64
CA GLU A 10 1.45 -6.16 -3.87
C GLU A 10 0.20 -5.31 -4.06
N LEU A 11 0.36 -3.98 -4.05
CA LEU A 11 -0.74 -3.04 -4.37
C LEU A 11 -1.38 -3.36 -5.71
N LYS A 12 -0.59 -3.49 -6.78
CA LYS A 12 -1.11 -3.77 -8.13
C LYS A 12 -1.79 -5.13 -8.19
N ASP A 13 -1.21 -6.14 -7.55
CA ASP A 13 -1.73 -7.50 -7.56
C ASP A 13 -3.06 -7.58 -6.82
N LEU A 14 -3.18 -6.91 -5.67
CA LEU A 14 -4.42 -6.82 -4.90
C LEU A 14 -5.51 -6.08 -5.69
N LEU A 15 -5.18 -4.95 -6.32
CA LEU A 15 -6.12 -4.23 -7.18
C LEU A 15 -6.56 -5.08 -8.39
N ALA A 16 -5.64 -5.82 -9.02
CA ALA A 16 -5.94 -6.72 -10.14
C ALA A 16 -6.83 -7.90 -9.72
N GLN A 17 -6.71 -8.35 -8.47
CA GLN A 17 -7.59 -9.35 -7.86
C GLN A 17 -8.97 -8.80 -7.46
N GLY A 18 -9.21 -7.49 -7.65
CA GLY A 18 -10.50 -6.84 -7.39
C GLY A 18 -10.63 -6.19 -6.02
N ALA A 19 -9.53 -6.00 -5.28
CA ALA A 19 -9.56 -5.24 -4.05
C ALA A 19 -9.98 -3.79 -4.31
N ASN A 20 -10.95 -3.31 -3.54
CA ASN A 20 -11.41 -1.91 -3.51
C ASN A 20 -10.92 -1.15 -2.27
N SER A 21 -10.28 -1.85 -1.34
CA SER A 21 -9.57 -1.29 -0.21
C SER A 21 -8.28 -2.06 0.02
N ILE A 22 -7.25 -1.34 0.46
CA ILE A 22 -5.97 -1.91 0.84
C ILE A 22 -5.53 -1.40 2.20
N GLU A 23 -4.76 -2.21 2.87
CA GLU A 23 -4.09 -1.95 4.14
C GLU A 23 -2.57 -1.98 3.89
N ALA A 24 -1.84 -1.03 4.48
CA ALA A 24 -0.38 -0.99 4.44
C ALA A 24 0.20 -0.46 5.76
N ASP A 25 1.27 -1.10 6.22
CA ASP A 25 1.93 -0.85 7.49
C ASP A 25 2.90 0.33 7.36
N VAL A 26 2.79 1.34 8.23
CA VAL A 26 3.67 2.52 8.18
C VAL A 26 4.73 2.46 9.27
N VAL A 27 5.99 2.41 8.86
CA VAL A 27 7.11 2.57 9.79
C VAL A 27 7.36 4.05 10.02
N PHE A 28 7.43 4.43 11.30
CA PHE A 28 7.78 5.78 11.75
C PHE A 28 9.18 5.82 12.34
N ALA A 29 9.94 6.85 12.01
CA ALA A 29 11.17 7.19 12.72
C ALA A 29 10.85 7.63 14.17
N PRO A 30 11.84 7.61 15.10
CA PRO A 30 11.61 8.01 16.50
C PRO A 30 11.05 9.42 16.71
N ASN A 31 11.20 10.30 15.71
CA ASN A 31 10.63 11.65 15.71
C ASN A 31 9.20 11.73 15.13
N GLY A 32 8.56 10.59 14.85
CA GLY A 32 7.22 10.51 14.26
C GLY A 32 7.16 10.74 12.74
N THR A 33 8.30 10.78 12.05
CA THR A 33 8.31 10.91 10.58
C THR A 33 8.00 9.55 9.95
N ALA A 34 6.95 9.47 9.13
CA ALA A 34 6.69 8.28 8.31
C ALA A 34 7.82 8.09 7.28
N VAL A 35 8.45 6.92 7.26
CA VAL A 35 9.65 6.66 6.45
C VAL A 35 9.39 5.68 5.30
N LYS A 36 8.76 4.55 5.59
CA LYS A 36 8.55 3.46 4.65
C LYS A 36 7.30 2.68 4.99
N LEU A 37 6.84 1.89 4.04
CA LEU A 37 5.84 0.87 4.26
C LEU A 37 6.53 -0.47 4.42
N ASN A 38 6.30 -1.14 5.54
CA ASN A 38 6.89 -2.43 5.89
C ASN A 38 6.25 -2.94 7.18
N HIS A 39 5.93 -4.24 7.23
CA HIS A 39 5.29 -4.88 8.39
C HIS A 39 6.32 -5.36 9.43
N GLU A 40 7.59 -5.51 9.05
CA GLU A 40 8.64 -6.14 9.86
C GLU A 40 8.38 -7.65 10.13
N ASP A 41 9.30 -8.31 10.82
CA ASP A 41 9.26 -9.76 11.07
C ASP A 41 8.05 -10.18 11.94
N GLY A 42 7.45 -11.34 11.64
CA GLY A 42 6.34 -11.90 12.41
C GLY A 42 4.94 -11.69 11.81
N CYS A 43 4.85 -11.60 10.48
CA CYS A 43 3.57 -11.46 9.78
C CYS A 43 2.84 -12.80 9.51
N ASP A 44 1.68 -12.73 8.85
CA ASP A 44 0.89 -13.88 8.41
C ASP A 44 1.76 -15.00 7.80
N CYS A 45 1.45 -16.25 8.14
CA CYS A 45 2.17 -17.42 7.64
C CYS A 45 2.27 -17.41 6.10
N ASP A 46 3.43 -17.84 5.58
CA ASP A 46 3.73 -17.95 4.14
C ASP A 46 3.77 -16.64 3.35
N ARG A 47 3.94 -15.49 4.03
CA ARG A 47 4.15 -14.18 3.39
C ARG A 47 5.57 -13.64 3.58
N ASN A 48 6.03 -12.88 2.60
CA ASN A 48 7.33 -12.20 2.68
C ASN A 48 7.15 -10.85 3.38
N CYS A 49 7.29 -10.85 4.71
CA CYS A 49 7.04 -9.68 5.56
C CYS A 49 8.03 -8.51 5.36
N ASN A 50 9.21 -8.83 4.82
CA ASN A 50 10.34 -7.90 4.78
C ASN A 50 10.41 -7.07 3.49
N GLN A 51 9.37 -7.14 2.67
CA GLN A 51 9.24 -6.25 1.52
C GLN A 51 8.92 -4.82 1.97
N GLU A 52 9.52 -3.83 1.32
CA GLU A 52 9.37 -2.43 1.71
C GLU A 52 9.30 -1.46 0.52
N THR A 53 8.70 -0.30 0.75
CA THR A 53 8.72 0.83 -0.19
C THR A 53 8.74 2.16 0.56
N GLU A 54 9.53 3.13 0.08
CA GLU A 54 9.51 4.50 0.60
C GLU A 54 8.08 5.08 0.53
N ILE A 55 7.58 5.63 1.63
CA ILE A 55 6.19 6.07 1.72
C ILE A 55 5.85 7.14 0.67
N ARG A 56 6.77 8.06 0.38
CA ARG A 56 6.55 9.11 -0.64
C ARG A 56 6.36 8.51 -2.03
N ARG A 57 7.19 7.53 -2.40
CA ARG A 57 7.09 6.81 -3.67
C ARG A 57 5.75 6.10 -3.78
N TYR A 58 5.30 5.46 -2.70
CA TYR A 58 4.04 4.73 -2.66
C TYR A 58 2.83 5.67 -2.83
N LEU A 59 2.77 6.74 -2.05
CA LEU A 59 1.69 7.74 -2.13
C LEU A 59 1.67 8.47 -3.48
N TYR A 60 2.84 8.75 -4.07
CA TYR A 60 2.92 9.34 -5.40
C TYR A 60 2.35 8.41 -6.48
N PHE A 61 2.66 7.11 -6.39
CA PHE A 61 2.08 6.12 -7.29
C PHE A 61 0.55 6.03 -7.13
N LEU A 62 0.06 5.92 -5.89
CA LEU A 62 -1.37 5.88 -5.60
C LEU A 62 -2.11 7.09 -6.14
N LYS A 63 -1.60 8.30 -5.85
CA LYS A 63 -2.14 9.54 -6.39
C LYS A 63 -2.32 9.43 -7.90
N ASN A 64 -1.30 8.98 -8.62
CA ASN A 64 -1.37 8.84 -10.08
C ASN A 64 -2.32 7.73 -10.55
N ALA A 65 -2.42 6.63 -9.79
CA ALA A 65 -3.32 5.52 -10.09
C ALA A 65 -4.79 5.92 -9.94
N VAL A 66 -5.14 6.65 -8.87
CA VAL A 66 -6.52 7.09 -8.60
C VAL A 66 -6.89 8.37 -9.36
N SER A 67 -5.92 9.22 -9.71
CA SER A 67 -6.19 10.51 -10.39
C SER A 67 -6.39 10.38 -11.91
N LYS A 68 -6.09 9.23 -12.53
CA LYS A 68 -6.36 8.99 -13.97
C LYS A 68 -7.85 8.77 -14.30
N GLY A 69 -8.74 9.11 -13.37
CA GLY A 69 -10.19 8.93 -13.44
C GLY A 69 -10.98 9.92 -14.30
N GLU A 70 -10.38 10.69 -15.23
CA GLU A 70 -11.20 11.48 -16.16
C GLU A 70 -11.78 10.66 -17.33
N LYS A 71 -11.29 9.43 -17.61
CA LYS A 71 -11.83 8.59 -18.70
C LYS A 71 -12.01 7.10 -18.43
N SER A 72 -11.79 6.63 -17.20
CA SER A 72 -12.04 5.24 -16.82
C SER A 72 -12.77 5.24 -15.48
N LYS A 73 -13.85 4.46 -15.40
CA LYS A 73 -14.79 4.33 -14.27
C LYS A 73 -14.15 4.67 -12.93
N SER A 74 -14.76 5.62 -12.23
CA SER A 74 -14.40 6.02 -10.86
C SER A 74 -14.33 4.79 -9.95
N SER A 75 -13.12 4.26 -9.76
CA SER A 75 -12.81 3.21 -8.81
C SER A 75 -12.16 3.90 -7.61
N SER A 76 -12.98 4.23 -6.60
CA SER A 76 -12.48 4.68 -5.31
C SER A 76 -11.69 3.55 -4.66
N VAL A 77 -10.47 3.83 -4.20
CA VAL A 77 -9.64 2.91 -3.41
C VAL A 77 -9.50 3.51 -2.02
N THR A 78 -9.93 2.77 -1.00
CA THR A 78 -9.71 3.15 0.41
C THR A 78 -8.34 2.67 0.86
N LEU A 79 -7.61 3.55 1.53
CA LEU A 79 -6.30 3.28 2.14
C LEU A 79 -6.44 3.31 3.65
N GLU A 80 -6.03 2.22 4.29
CA GLU A 80 -5.90 2.14 5.74
C GLU A 80 -4.43 1.93 6.10
N PHE A 81 -3.96 2.69 7.09
CA PHE A 81 -2.60 2.60 7.61
C PHE A 81 -2.65 2.03 9.02
N TYR A 82 -1.77 1.06 9.30
CA TYR A 82 -1.58 0.45 10.61
C TYR A 82 -0.15 0.70 11.11
#